data_AF-A0A024TCW5-F1
#
_entry.id   AF-A0A024TCW5-F1
#
_cell.length_a   1.000
_cell.length_b   1.000
_cell.length_c   1.000
_cell.angle_alpha   90.00
_cell.angle_beta   90.00
_cell.angle_gamma   90.00
#
_symmetry.space_group_name_H-M   'P 1'
#
loop_
_entity.id
_entity.type
_entity.pdbx_description
1 polymer ?
#
loop_
_entity_poly.entity_id
_entity_poly.type
_entity_poly.pdbx_seq_one_letter_code
_entity_poly.pdbx_strand_id
1 'polypeptide(L)'
;MCVGAGVLSHRYTWTPRHCCLTKNGLRYYTHEGGALKGTIHLTTCTLQSFEVMPVDCPNTGRSVATGWRFAIQTPAKRYILAAMSERDLYGWLHALKGVVVMLNEESRTDPVPSRPPRAALIRRWFRLL
;
A
#
# COMPACT_ATOMS: atom_id res chain seq x y z
N MET A 1 4.48 4.18 12.13
CA MET A 1 4.11 5.51 12.64
C MET A 1 2.62 5.66 12.36
N CYS A 2 1.75 5.79 13.35
CA CYS A 2 0.31 5.94 13.11
C CYS A 2 0.06 7.36 12.58
N VAL A 3 -0.33 7.50 11.31
CA VAL A 3 -0.37 8.81 10.63
C VAL A 3 -1.75 9.48 10.72
N GLY A 4 -2.79 8.79 11.20
CA GLY A 4 -4.05 9.44 11.56
C GLY A 4 -5.30 8.56 11.42
N ALA A 5 -6.44 9.11 11.82
CA ALA A 5 -7.76 8.55 11.55
C ALA A 5 -8.16 8.81 10.09
N GLY A 6 -8.72 7.81 9.40
CA GLY A 6 -9.12 7.93 7.99
C GLY A 6 -10.37 7.11 7.68
N VAL A 7 -11.28 7.65 6.90
CA VAL A 7 -12.50 6.92 6.51
C VAL A 7 -12.20 6.14 5.24
N LEU A 8 -12.40 4.82 5.28
CA LEU A 8 -12.21 3.94 4.12
C LEU A 8 -13.54 3.69 3.43
N SER A 9 -13.56 3.85 2.11
CA SER A 9 -14.70 3.44 1.28
C SER A 9 -14.54 1.97 0.89
N HIS A 10 -15.58 1.18 1.17
CA HIS A 10 -15.75 -0.15 0.60
C HIS A 10 -17.10 -0.21 -0.10
N ARG A 11 -17.12 -0.42 -1.42
CA ARG A 11 -18.35 -0.52 -2.24
C ARG A 11 -19.28 0.70 -2.09
N TYR A 12 -18.74 1.91 -2.20
CA TYR A 12 -19.51 3.17 -2.10
C TYR A 12 -20.19 3.43 -0.74
N THR A 13 -19.89 2.62 0.28
CA THR A 13 -20.29 2.88 1.67
C THR A 13 -19.07 3.34 2.46
N TRP A 14 -19.13 4.56 2.99
CA TRP A 14 -18.07 5.14 3.81
C TRP A 14 -18.11 4.57 5.22
N THR A 15 -17.03 3.88 5.63
CA THR A 15 -16.91 3.34 6.98
C THR A 15 -15.71 3.97 7.69
N PRO A 16 -15.91 4.61 8.86
CA PRO A 16 -14.79 5.10 9.67
C PRO A 16 -13.86 3.96 10.05
N ARG A 17 -12.54 4.17 9.91
CA ARG A 17 -11.50 3.20 10.28
C ARG A 17 -10.34 3.89 10.98
N HIS A 18 -9.73 3.20 11.92
CA HIS A 18 -8.43 3.62 12.44
C HIS A 18 -7.34 3.09 11.51
N CYS A 19 -6.52 3.96 10.93
CA CYS A 19 -5.55 3.60 9.90
C CYS A 19 -4.12 3.80 10.40
N CYS A 20 -3.27 2.79 10.24
CA CYS A 20 -1.89 2.83 10.70
C CYS A 20 -0.94 2.53 9.55
N LEU A 21 -0.11 3.50 9.20
CA LEU A 21 0.95 3.30 8.21
C LEU A 21 2.13 2.57 8.85
N THR A 22 2.56 1.51 8.18
CA THR A 22 3.71 0.68 8.56
C THR A 22 4.73 0.70 7.44
N LYS A 23 5.92 0.14 7.69
CA LYS A 23 6.99 0.05 6.68
C LYS A 23 6.58 -0.73 5.42
N ASN A 24 5.61 -1.65 5.54
CA ASN A 24 5.28 -2.58 4.45
C ASN A 24 3.87 -2.31 3.87
N GLY A 25 3.11 -1.40 4.48
CA GLY A 25 1.74 -1.15 4.06
C GLY A 25 0.89 -0.36 5.05
N LEU A 26 -0.39 -0.18 4.68
CA LEU A 26 -1.39 0.52 5.48
C LEU A 26 -2.35 -0.49 6.10
N ARG A 27 -2.38 -0.56 7.43
CA ARG A 27 -3.32 -1.42 8.18
C ARG A 27 -4.52 -0.61 8.61
N TYR A 28 -5.71 -1.22 8.63
CA TYR A 28 -6.90 -0.56 9.10
C TYR A 28 -7.73 -1.44 10.05
N TYR A 29 -8.27 -0.79 11.07
CA TYR A 29 -8.94 -1.40 12.22
C TYR A 29 -10.35 -0.85 12.39
N THR A 30 -11.18 -1.53 13.18
CA THR A 30 -12.55 -1.05 13.49
C THR A 30 -12.57 0.33 14.13
N HIS A 31 -11.68 0.53 15.09
CA HIS A 31 -11.42 1.75 15.86
C HIS A 31 -10.02 1.60 16.48
N GLU A 32 -9.55 2.59 17.21
CA GLU A 32 -8.27 2.52 17.92
C GLU A 32 -8.27 1.38 18.96
N GLY A 33 -7.26 0.50 18.93
CA GLY A 33 -7.24 -0.72 19.76
C GLY A 33 -8.21 -1.83 19.31
N GLY A 34 -9.01 -1.59 18.27
CA GLY A 34 -9.99 -2.55 17.77
C GLY A 34 -9.41 -3.66 16.87
N ALA A 35 -10.30 -4.52 16.35
CA ALA A 35 -9.91 -5.65 15.51
C ALA A 35 -9.35 -5.20 14.14
N LEU A 36 -8.30 -5.90 13.67
CA LEU A 36 -7.74 -5.71 12.33
C LEU A 36 -8.78 -6.10 11.27
N LYS A 37 -9.06 -5.18 10.34
CA LYS A 37 -10.01 -5.41 9.24
C LYS A 37 -9.32 -5.68 7.91
N GLY A 38 -8.09 -5.24 7.75
CA GLY A 38 -7.29 -5.59 6.59
C GLY A 38 -5.99 -4.80 6.50
N THR A 39 -5.23 -5.15 5.47
CA THR A 39 -3.95 -4.53 5.14
C THR A 39 -3.91 -4.24 3.66
N ILE A 40 -3.50 -3.02 3.32
CA ILE A 40 -3.17 -2.60 1.96
C ILE A 40 -1.64 -2.73 1.83
N HIS A 41 -1.19 -3.75 1.10
CA HIS A 41 0.22 -3.96 0.84
C HIS A 41 0.72 -2.94 -0.19
N LEU A 42 1.79 -2.23 0.15
CA LEU A 42 2.37 -1.19 -0.70
C LEU A 42 3.60 -1.67 -1.48
N THR A 43 4.01 -2.93 -1.29
CA THR A 43 5.20 -3.52 -1.92
C THR A 43 5.15 -3.53 -3.44
N THR A 44 3.96 -3.60 -4.03
CA THR A 44 3.76 -3.57 -5.48
C THR A 44 3.28 -2.21 -5.98
N CYS A 45 3.16 -1.22 -5.10
CA CYS A 45 2.70 0.12 -5.48
C CYS A 45 3.88 0.96 -5.97
N THR A 46 3.61 1.85 -6.92
CA THR A 46 4.56 2.87 -7.38
C THR A 46 4.03 4.26 -7.00
N LEU A 47 4.80 5.31 -7.28
CA LEU A 47 4.34 6.69 -7.07
C LEU A 47 3.08 7.03 -7.87
N GLN A 48 2.83 6.31 -8.97
CA GLN A 48 1.64 6.46 -9.83
C GLN A 48 0.43 5.70 -9.30
N SER A 49 0.60 4.83 -8.29
CA SER A 49 -0.50 4.11 -7.64
C SER A 49 -1.38 5.02 -6.78
N PHE A 50 -1.00 6.29 -6.59
CA PHE A 50 -1.73 7.23 -5.75
C PHE A 50 -2.40 8.30 -6.61
N GLU A 51 -3.71 8.43 -6.45
CA GLU A 51 -4.52 9.42 -7.14
C GLU A 51 -5.10 10.41 -6.13
N VAL A 52 -4.93 11.70 -6.39
CA VAL A 52 -5.45 12.78 -5.54
C VAL A 52 -6.79 13.22 -6.12
N MET A 53 -7.81 13.37 -5.26
CA MET A 53 -9.15 13.84 -5.64
C MET A 53 -9.74 13.09 -6.84
N PRO A 54 -9.96 11.76 -6.71
CA PRO A 54 -10.45 10.93 -7.81
C PRO A 54 -11.79 11.43 -8.36
N VAL A 55 -11.86 11.62 -9.68
CA VAL A 55 -13.00 12.25 -10.39
C VAL A 55 -14.27 11.42 -10.26
N ASP A 56 -14.15 10.10 -10.20
CA ASP A 56 -15.25 9.14 -10.11
C ASP A 56 -15.80 8.98 -8.69
N CYS A 57 -15.23 9.67 -7.69
CA CYS A 57 -15.69 9.64 -6.32
C CYS A 57 -15.91 11.05 -5.74
N PRO A 58 -16.79 11.87 -6.36
CA PRO A 58 -17.05 13.23 -5.90
C PRO A 58 -17.77 13.25 -4.55
N ASN A 59 -17.61 14.35 -3.80
CA ASN A 59 -18.39 14.55 -2.59
C ASN A 59 -19.83 14.88 -2.96
N THR A 60 -20.76 13.99 -2.61
CA THR A 60 -22.19 14.18 -2.88
C THR A 60 -22.91 14.95 -1.76
N GLY A 61 -22.20 15.29 -0.68
CA GLY A 61 -22.79 15.92 0.52
C GLY A 61 -23.69 15.00 1.34
N ARG A 62 -23.86 13.74 0.92
CA ARG A 62 -24.73 12.75 1.58
C ARG A 62 -24.00 11.81 2.55
N SER A 63 -22.68 11.91 2.63
CA SER A 63 -21.84 11.04 3.47
C SER A 63 -21.07 11.84 4.51
N VAL A 64 -20.78 11.20 5.64
CA VAL A 64 -19.87 11.71 6.68
C VAL A 64 -18.42 11.87 6.20
N ALA A 65 -18.06 11.26 5.05
CA ALA A 65 -16.74 11.41 4.46
C ALA A 65 -16.59 12.79 3.80
N THR A 66 -15.48 13.45 4.10
CA THR A 66 -15.12 14.76 3.54
C THR A 66 -14.92 14.69 2.01
N GLY A 67 -14.76 15.87 1.40
CA GLY A 67 -14.35 15.97 0.00
C GLY A 67 -12.88 15.67 -0.25
N TRP A 68 -12.03 15.70 0.79
CA TRP A 68 -10.59 15.50 0.67
C TRP A 68 -10.26 14.02 0.54
N ARG A 69 -10.22 13.53 -0.70
CA ARG A 69 -10.13 12.10 -0.99
C ARG A 69 -8.89 11.76 -1.79
N PHE A 70 -8.37 10.56 -1.57
CA PHE A 70 -7.33 9.97 -2.40
C PHE A 70 -7.60 8.49 -2.62
N ALA A 71 -7.10 7.96 -3.74
CA ALA A 71 -7.15 6.55 -4.05
C ALA A 71 -5.77 5.91 -3.98
N ILE A 72 -5.73 4.65 -3.53
CA ILE A 72 -4.59 3.75 -3.60
C ILE A 72 -4.95 2.62 -4.55
N GLN A 73 -4.27 2.58 -5.69
CA GLN A 73 -4.39 1.51 -6.67
C GLN A 73 -3.41 0.39 -6.33
N THR A 74 -3.95 -0.78 -5.97
CA THR A 74 -3.16 -2.02 -5.87
C THR A 74 -3.52 -2.95 -7.05
N PRO A 75 -2.68 -3.96 -7.36
CA PRO A 75 -3.01 -4.93 -8.40
C PRO A 75 -4.33 -5.66 -8.16
N ALA A 76 -4.65 -5.93 -6.89
CA ALA A 76 -5.87 -6.64 -6.51
C ALA A 76 -7.11 -5.73 -6.48
N LYS A 77 -6.94 -4.46 -6.09
CA LYS A 77 -8.06 -3.57 -5.77
C LYS A 77 -7.69 -2.09 -5.67
N ARG A 78 -8.63 -1.21 -5.99
CA ARG A 78 -8.58 0.23 -5.69
C ARG A 78 -9.24 0.53 -4.34
N TYR A 79 -8.53 1.25 -3.48
CA TYR A 79 -9.03 1.73 -2.19
C TYR A 79 -9.20 3.23 -2.25
N ILE A 80 -10.29 3.76 -1.69
CA ILE A 80 -10.51 5.21 -1.60
C ILE A 80 -10.60 5.59 -0.12
N LEU A 81 -9.84 6.61 0.27
CA LEU A 81 -9.77 7.15 1.61
C LEU A 81 -10.23 8.60 1.60
N ALA A 82 -10.94 9.02 2.64
CA ALA A 82 -11.24 10.41 2.91
C ALA A 82 -10.45 10.88 4.14
N ALA A 83 -9.72 11.98 3.97
CA ALA A 83 -8.94 12.66 5.00
C ALA A 83 -9.76 13.79 5.63
N MET A 84 -9.47 14.18 6.87
CA MET A 84 -10.29 15.20 7.57
C MET A 84 -10.12 16.60 6.98
N SER A 85 -8.95 16.89 6.40
CA SER A 85 -8.60 18.17 5.78
C SER A 85 -7.71 17.97 4.55
N GLU A 86 -7.53 19.04 3.77
CA GLU A 86 -6.55 19.09 2.69
C GLU A 86 -5.12 18.82 3.20
N ARG A 87 -4.79 19.36 4.38
CA ARG A 87 -3.50 19.11 5.02
C ARG A 87 -3.30 17.63 5.30
N ASP A 88 -4.30 16.96 5.85
CA ASP A 88 -4.22 15.53 6.14
C ASP A 88 -4.13 14.70 4.87
N LEU A 89 -4.86 15.08 3.82
CA LEU A 89 -4.78 14.45 2.49
C LEU A 89 -3.33 14.44 1.97
N TYR A 90 -2.68 15.60 1.95
CA TYR A 90 -1.28 15.69 1.49
C TYR A 90 -0.31 15.04 2.46
N GLY A 91 -0.57 15.10 3.77
CA GLY A 91 0.21 14.38 4.79
C GLY A 91 0.18 12.86 4.56
N TRP A 92 -0.99 12.30 4.29
CA TRP A 92 -1.16 10.89 3.92
C TRP A 92 -0.39 10.53 2.64
N LEU A 93 -0.56 11.32 1.58
CA LEU A 93 0.12 11.08 0.31
C LEU A 93 1.65 11.14 0.44
N HIS A 94 2.16 12.13 1.19
CA HIS A 94 3.59 12.25 1.45
C HIS A 94 4.12 11.03 2.20
N ALA A 95 3.43 10.61 3.28
CA ALA A 95 3.83 9.45 4.06
C ALA A 95 3.77 8.14 3.25
N LEU A 96 2.72 7.93 2.45
CA LEU A 96 2.57 6.76 1.59
C LEU A 96 3.66 6.69 0.51
N LYS A 97 3.94 7.81 -0.16
CA LYS A 97 5.01 7.91 -1.15
C LYS A 97 6.38 7.64 -0.51
N GLY A 98 6.63 8.16 0.69
CA GLY A 98 7.84 7.88 1.45
C GLY A 98 8.04 6.38 1.68
N VAL A 99 7.00 5.67 2.11
CA VAL A 99 7.06 4.21 2.29
C VAL A 99 7.36 3.48 0.98
N VAL A 100 6.72 3.86 -0.13
CA VAL A 100 6.99 3.25 -1.44
C VAL A 100 8.44 3.48 -1.90
N VAL A 101 8.99 4.68 -1.69
CA VAL A 101 10.39 4.96 -2.01
C VAL A 101 11.32 4.07 -1.18
N MET A 102 11.09 3.97 0.14
CA MET A 102 11.89 3.10 1.01
C MET A 102 11.84 1.63 0.58
N LEU A 103 10.66 1.10 0.24
CA LEU A 103 10.52 -0.28 -0.24
C LEU A 103 11.25 -0.52 -1.57
N ASN A 104 11.22 0.48 -2.47
CA ASN A 104 11.95 0.41 -3.73
C ASN A 104 13.47 0.45 -3.52
N GLU A 105 13.96 1.15 -2.50
CA GLU A 105 15.37 1.15 -2.13
C GLU A 105 15.81 -0.19 -1.53
N GLU A 106 15.01 -0.77 -0.62
CA GLU A 106 15.28 -2.08 -0.02
C GLU A 106 15.36 -3.19 -1.07
N SER A 107 14.46 -3.20 -2.06
CA SER A 107 14.48 -4.19 -3.15
C SER A 107 15.69 -4.07 -4.10
N ARG A 108 16.36 -2.91 -4.14
CA ARG A 108 17.57 -2.70 -4.96
C ARG A 108 18.83 -3.25 -4.29
N THR A 109 18.83 -3.37 -2.98
CA THR A 109 19.97 -3.87 -2.19
C THR A 109 20.02 -5.40 -2.07
N ASP A 110 19.03 -6.12 -2.60
CA ASP A 110 19.12 -7.57 -2.72
C ASP A 110 20.29 -7.95 -3.65
N PRO A 111 21.31 -8.68 -3.17
CA PRO A 111 22.38 -9.14 -4.03
C PRO A 111 21.78 -10.09 -5.07
N VAL A 112 21.97 -9.75 -6.35
CA VAL A 112 21.72 -10.67 -7.47
C VAL A 112 22.34 -12.02 -7.10
N PRO A 113 21.58 -13.13 -7.02
CA PRO A 113 22.19 -14.44 -6.88
C PRO A 113 23.06 -14.63 -8.12
N SER A 114 24.38 -14.59 -7.93
CA SER A 114 25.36 -14.82 -8.97
C SER A 114 25.06 -16.19 -9.58
N ARG A 115 24.50 -16.17 -10.79
CA ARG A 115 24.30 -17.38 -11.58
C ARG A 115 25.67 -18.03 -11.72
N PRO A 116 25.90 -19.27 -11.27
CA PRO A 116 27.20 -19.88 -11.50
C PRO A 116 27.45 -19.94 -13.01
N PRO A 117 28.68 -19.63 -13.48
CA PRO A 117 29.00 -19.67 -14.89
C PRO A 117 28.67 -21.05 -15.46
N ARG A 118 28.07 -21.07 -16.65
CA ARG A 118 27.75 -22.26 -17.44
C ARG A 118 29.05 -22.97 -17.87
N ALA A 119 29.74 -23.62 -16.94
CA ALA A 119 30.86 -24.51 -17.21
C ALA A 119 31.22 -25.33 -15.97
N ALA A 120 30.62 -26.53 -15.84
CA ALA A 120 31.27 -27.74 -15.33
C ALA A 120 30.22 -28.85 -15.09
N LEU A 121 29.57 -29.30 -16.17
CA LEU A 121 29.09 -30.69 -16.23
C LEU A 121 29.95 -31.43 -17.24
N ILE A 122 31.25 -31.49 -16.93
CA ILE A 122 32.10 -32.54 -17.46
C ILE A 122 32.05 -33.66 -16.42
N ARG A 123 31.20 -34.65 -16.76
CA ARG A 123 31.35 -36.10 -16.54
C ARG A 123 32.05 -36.51 -15.24
N ARG A 124 31.40 -37.36 -14.43
CA ARG A 124 31.99 -38.66 -14.05
C ARG A 124 31.01 -39.58 -13.27
N TRP A 125 30.73 -40.71 -13.93
CA TRP A 125 30.45 -42.08 -13.45
C TRP A 125 29.10 -42.47 -12.85
N PHE A 126 28.41 -43.29 -13.64
CA PHE A 126 27.71 -44.51 -13.22
C PHE A 126 28.49 -45.34 -12.20
N ARG A 127 27.76 -45.85 -11.19
CA ARG A 127 27.83 -47.17 -10.52
C ARG A 127 26.60 -47.15 -9.60
N LEU A 128 25.50 -47.90 -9.77
CA LEU A 128 25.37 -49.36 -9.93
C LEU A 128 26.40 -50.11 -9.10
N LEU A 129 26.08 -50.30 -7.82
CA LEU A 129 25.86 -51.60 -7.18
C LEU A 129 24.84 -51.42 -6.07
#